data_AF-A0A849DAB8-F1
#
_entry.id   AF-A0A849DAB8-F1
#
_cell.length_a   1.000
_cell.length_b   1.000
_cell.length_c   1.000
_cell.angle_alpha   90.00
_cell.angle_beta   90.00
_cell.angle_gamma   90.00
#
_symmetry.space_group_name_H-M   'P 1'
#
loop_
_entity.id
_entity.type
_entity.pdbx_description
1 polymer ?
#
loop_
_entity_poly.entity_id
_entity_poly.type
_entity_poly.pdbx_seq_one_letter_code
_entity_poly.pdbx_strand_id
1 'polypeptide(L)'
;MRKSTKNFFLITIGLFIQLGICLGQNTRLKEELMSGMNLINHINNADFNGFSWLNKPETYEFTEDSFSILAPPESDFFNNPEDGKVTGTAPFLYTEVTGDFIAITQVQPDFTSLWNAGALMVYWDSEHWIKFGFEYSDAT
;
A
#
# COMPACT_ATOMS: atom_id res chain seq x y z
N MET A 1 9.21 12.81 -31.38
CA MET A 1 9.84 11.76 -30.54
C MET A 1 10.97 12.37 -29.74
N ARG A 2 10.80 12.52 -28.42
CA ARG A 2 11.88 12.72 -27.44
C ARG A 2 11.54 11.81 -26.27
N LYS A 3 12.29 10.72 -26.12
CA LYS A 3 12.20 9.81 -24.98
C LYS A 3 12.60 10.60 -23.73
N SER A 4 11.64 10.92 -22.88
CA SER A 4 11.91 11.34 -21.51
C SER A 4 11.99 10.05 -20.69
N THR A 5 13.21 9.59 -20.44
CA THR A 5 13.47 8.58 -19.43
C THR A 5 13.20 9.26 -18.08
N LYS A 6 11.99 9.07 -17.55
CA LYS A 6 11.70 9.41 -16.16
C LYS A 6 11.89 8.13 -15.37
N ASN A 7 12.99 8.09 -14.62
CA ASN A 7 13.14 7.14 -13.53
C ASN A 7 12.15 7.59 -12.47
N PHE A 8 11.16 6.75 -12.16
CA PHE A 8 10.23 6.98 -11.07
C PHE A 8 10.85 6.41 -9.79
N PHE A 9 10.51 6.98 -8.65
CA PHE A 9 10.82 6.47 -7.32
C PHE A 9 9.47 6.40 -6.60
N LEU A 10 9.17 5.35 -5.86
CA LEU A 10 8.00 5.32 -4.99
C LEU A 10 8.45 4.83 -3.61
N ILE A 11 7.94 5.52 -2.58
CA ILE A 11 8.44 5.50 -1.21
C ILE A 11 7.46 4.74 -0.29
N THR A 12 8.12 4.00 0.59
CA THR A 12 7.77 3.44 1.89
C THR A 12 6.31 3.34 2.33
N ILE A 13 5.86 2.10 2.47
CA ILE A 13 4.76 1.62 3.30
C ILE A 13 5.35 1.19 4.65
N GLY A 14 4.98 1.88 5.73
CA GLY A 14 5.11 1.36 7.09
C GLY A 14 3.75 0.81 7.52
N LEU A 15 3.49 -0.46 7.21
CA LEU A 15 2.21 -1.12 7.47
C LEU A 15 2.13 -1.58 8.94
N PHE A 16 1.24 -0.94 9.71
CA PHE A 16 0.81 -1.37 11.04
C PHE A 16 -0.57 -2.04 10.95
N ILE A 17 -0.66 -3.27 10.41
CA ILE A 17 -1.91 -4.03 10.55
C ILE A 17 -2.02 -4.48 12.01
N GLN A 18 -3.08 -4.09 12.71
CA GLN A 18 -3.33 -4.55 14.07
C GLN A 18 -4.78 -5.02 14.18
N LEU A 19 -4.99 -6.33 14.27
CA LEU A 19 -6.28 -6.90 14.65
C LEU A 19 -6.59 -6.51 16.11
N GLY A 20 -7.59 -5.67 16.33
CA GLY A 20 -7.99 -5.23 17.68
C GLY A 20 -9.44 -4.74 17.73
N ILE A 21 -10.20 -5.25 18.69
CA ILE A 21 -11.61 -4.90 18.90
C ILE A 21 -11.72 -3.47 19.42
N CYS A 22 -12.64 -2.69 18.84
CA CYS A 22 -12.88 -1.28 19.11
C CYS A 22 -13.26 -0.99 20.57
N LEU A 23 -12.47 -0.19 21.31
CA LEU A 23 -12.95 0.69 22.40
C LEU A 23 -11.97 1.87 22.66
N GLY A 24 -12.46 3.12 22.51
CA GLY A 24 -12.10 4.31 23.31
C GLY A 24 -10.69 4.92 23.20
N GLN A 25 -10.62 6.22 22.86
CA GLN A 25 -9.39 7.02 22.79
C GLN A 25 -8.59 7.01 24.11
N ASN A 26 -7.41 6.40 24.13
CA ASN A 26 -6.49 6.43 25.27
C ASN A 26 -5.03 6.43 24.78
N THR A 27 -4.21 7.39 25.21
CA THR A 27 -2.80 7.54 24.79
C THR A 27 -1.93 6.33 25.17
N ARG A 28 -2.32 5.58 26.20
CA ARG A 28 -1.68 4.31 26.57
C ARG A 28 -2.01 3.16 25.61
N LEU A 29 -3.22 3.17 25.03
CA LEU A 29 -3.56 2.23 23.95
C LEU A 29 -2.75 2.53 22.70
N LYS A 30 -2.37 3.79 22.43
CA LYS A 30 -1.40 4.08 21.35
C LYS A 30 -0.06 3.39 21.63
N GLU A 31 0.52 3.51 22.82
CA GLU A 31 1.79 2.85 23.14
C GLU A 31 1.69 1.31 23.13
N GLU A 32 0.57 0.73 23.60
CA GLU A 32 0.29 -0.71 23.57
C GLU A 32 -0.04 -1.23 22.14
N LEU A 33 -0.70 -0.42 21.29
CA LEU A 33 -0.93 -0.68 19.86
C LEU A 33 0.37 -0.55 19.05
N MET A 34 1.23 0.41 19.39
CA MET A 34 2.55 0.61 18.80
C MET A 34 3.57 -0.45 19.28
N SER A 35 3.28 -1.12 20.39
CA SER A 35 3.98 -2.31 20.91
C SER A 35 3.48 -3.62 20.27
N GLY A 36 2.38 -3.60 19.51
CA GLY A 36 1.87 -4.72 18.74
C GLY A 36 2.76 -5.00 17.52
N MET A 37 2.95 -6.28 17.18
CA MET A 37 3.91 -6.73 16.15
C MET A 37 3.72 -5.99 14.81
N ASN A 38 4.70 -5.18 14.42
CA ASN A 38 4.78 -4.66 13.06
C ASN A 38 5.01 -5.84 12.10
N LEU A 39 4.02 -6.17 11.29
CA LEU A 39 4.06 -7.33 10.41
C LEU A 39 5.17 -7.25 9.35
N ILE A 40 5.63 -6.03 8.99
CA ILE A 40 6.70 -5.84 8.00
C ILE A 40 8.08 -6.17 8.58
N ASN A 41 8.30 -6.03 9.88
CA ASN A 41 9.63 -6.26 10.49
C ASN A 41 10.12 -7.71 10.35
N HIS A 42 9.22 -8.63 10.01
CA HIS A 42 9.51 -10.04 9.78
C HIS A 42 9.51 -10.42 8.30
N ILE A 43 9.27 -9.45 7.40
CA ILE A 43 9.32 -9.63 5.96
C ILE A 43 10.72 -9.30 5.46
N ASN A 44 11.25 -10.13 4.57
CA ASN A 44 12.47 -9.83 3.84
C ASN A 44 12.42 -10.40 2.43
N ASN A 45 13.48 -10.17 1.64
CA ASN A 45 13.53 -10.62 0.26
C ASN A 45 13.53 -12.15 0.07
N ALA A 46 13.87 -12.92 1.10
CA ALA A 46 13.87 -14.39 1.07
C ALA A 46 12.57 -15.01 1.60
N ASP A 47 11.87 -14.33 2.50
CA ASP A 47 10.62 -14.78 3.11
C ASP A 47 9.66 -13.61 3.33
N PHE A 48 8.49 -13.69 2.69
CA PHE A 48 7.42 -12.69 2.84
C PHE A 48 6.53 -12.91 4.07
N ASN A 49 6.80 -13.92 4.89
CA ASN A 49 6.12 -14.17 6.16
C ASN A 49 4.59 -14.17 6.04
N GLY A 50 4.06 -14.88 5.03
CA GLY A 50 2.61 -14.96 4.76
C GLY A 50 2.04 -13.82 3.90
N PHE A 51 2.87 -12.88 3.44
CA PHE A 51 2.48 -11.91 2.41
C PHE A 51 2.71 -12.46 1.01
N SER A 52 1.90 -11.98 0.08
CA SER A 52 1.91 -12.31 -1.34
C SER A 52 1.78 -11.06 -2.19
N TRP A 53 2.27 -11.15 -3.42
CA TRP A 53 2.15 -10.09 -4.42
C TRP A 53 1.03 -10.41 -5.40
N LEU A 54 0.16 -9.45 -5.68
CA LEU A 54 -0.77 -9.53 -6.81
C LEU A 54 -0.07 -9.10 -8.10
N ASN A 55 0.64 -7.97 -8.07
CA ASN A 55 1.44 -7.44 -9.18
C ASN A 55 2.86 -7.14 -8.67
N LYS A 56 3.74 -8.13 -8.67
CA LYS A 56 5.10 -7.95 -8.11
C LYS A 56 5.90 -6.92 -8.94
N PRO A 57 6.46 -5.88 -8.32
CA PRO A 57 7.29 -4.89 -9.01
C PRO A 57 8.70 -5.45 -9.29
N GLU A 58 9.41 -4.84 -10.24
CA GLU A 58 10.81 -5.16 -10.52
C GLU A 58 11.74 -4.74 -9.37
N THR A 59 11.42 -3.62 -8.71
CA THR A 59 12.23 -3.05 -7.63
C THR A 59 11.36 -2.79 -6.40
N TYR A 60 11.79 -3.36 -5.29
CA TYR A 60 11.22 -3.17 -3.95
C TYR A 60 12.31 -3.44 -2.92
N GLU A 61 12.18 -2.86 -1.73
CA GLU A 61 13.15 -3.03 -0.66
C GLU A 61 12.45 -3.06 0.69
N PHE A 62 12.80 -4.06 1.51
CA PHE A 62 12.43 -4.13 2.91
C PHE A 62 13.61 -3.69 3.76
N THR A 63 13.37 -2.76 4.66
CA THR A 63 14.29 -2.35 5.74
C THR A 63 13.67 -2.71 7.09
N GLU A 64 14.40 -2.47 8.18
CA GLU A 64 13.94 -2.79 9.53
C GLU A 64 12.61 -2.10 9.90
N ASP A 65 12.40 -0.88 9.42
CA ASP A 65 11.26 -0.04 9.80
C ASP A 65 10.29 0.25 8.64
N SER A 66 10.58 -0.24 7.44
CA SER A 66 10.06 0.39 6.22
C SER A 66 10.06 -0.57 5.03
N PHE A 67 9.10 -0.41 4.12
CA PHE A 67 9.05 -1.18 2.89
C PHE A 67 8.77 -0.29 1.69
N SER A 68 9.71 -0.16 0.76
CA SER A 68 9.57 0.66 -0.43
C SER A 68 9.26 -0.16 -1.67
N ILE A 69 8.51 0.43 -2.60
CA ILE A 69 8.14 -0.16 -3.88
C ILE A 69 8.42 0.86 -4.95
N LEU A 70 9.07 0.48 -6.04
CA LEU A 70 9.04 1.25 -7.27
C LEU A 70 7.91 0.75 -8.17
N ALA A 71 6.85 1.56 -8.29
CA ALA A 71 5.74 1.25 -9.18
C ALA A 71 6.14 1.36 -10.66
N PRO A 72 5.74 0.39 -11.51
CA PRO A 72 5.89 0.51 -12.94
C PRO A 72 5.10 1.72 -13.49
N PRO A 73 5.54 2.33 -14.60
CA PRO A 73 4.76 3.34 -15.31
C PRO A 73 3.38 2.80 -15.71
N GLU A 74 2.38 3.69 -15.76
CA GLU A 74 1.02 3.38 -16.22
C GLU A 74 0.35 2.25 -15.41
N SER A 75 0.75 2.09 -14.15
CA SER A 75 0.16 1.11 -13.25
C SER A 75 -0.85 1.77 -12.32
N ASP A 76 -2.02 1.14 -12.16
CA ASP A 76 -3.14 1.75 -11.44
C ASP A 76 -4.14 0.69 -10.94
N PHE A 77 -4.92 1.07 -9.91
CA PHE A 77 -6.20 0.46 -9.54
C PHE A 77 -7.30 1.50 -9.71
N PHE A 78 -8.09 1.36 -10.77
CA PHE A 78 -9.20 2.26 -11.06
C PHE A 78 -10.31 1.55 -11.82
N ASN A 79 -11.50 1.54 -11.22
CA ASN A 79 -12.74 1.17 -11.88
C ASN A 79 -13.36 2.47 -12.42
N ASN A 80 -13.17 2.75 -13.70
CA ASN A 80 -13.63 4.00 -14.30
C ASN A 80 -15.17 4.03 -14.35
N PRO A 81 -15.83 4.97 -13.65
CA PRO A 81 -17.29 5.07 -13.66
C PRO A 81 -17.86 5.63 -14.97
N GLU A 82 -17.04 6.29 -15.80
CA GLU A 82 -17.49 6.94 -17.03
C GLU A 82 -17.51 5.99 -18.23
N ASP A 83 -16.44 5.22 -18.44
CA ASP A 83 -16.29 4.32 -19.59
C ASP A 83 -16.29 2.82 -19.23
N GLY A 84 -16.32 2.50 -17.94
CA GLY A 84 -16.31 1.12 -17.45
C GLY A 84 -14.96 0.40 -17.56
N LYS A 85 -13.89 1.11 -17.94
CA LYS A 85 -12.54 0.53 -17.99
C LYS A 85 -12.05 0.22 -16.58
N VAL A 86 -11.60 -1.01 -16.37
CA VAL A 86 -11.00 -1.48 -15.12
C VAL A 86 -9.49 -1.60 -15.29
N THR A 87 -8.73 -0.98 -14.39
CA THR A 87 -7.29 -1.19 -14.21
C THR A 87 -7.03 -1.77 -12.83
N GLY A 88 -6.04 -2.68 -12.75
CA GLY A 88 -5.66 -3.35 -11.51
C GLY A 88 -4.23 -3.87 -11.59
N THR A 89 -3.32 -3.04 -12.11
CA THR A 89 -1.96 -3.40 -12.50
C THR A 89 -0.90 -2.82 -11.57
N ALA A 90 -1.27 -1.91 -10.66
CA ALA A 90 -0.33 -1.36 -9.67
C ALA A 90 0.15 -2.44 -8.69
N PRO A 91 1.39 -2.31 -8.16
CA PRO A 91 1.89 -3.24 -7.16
C PRO A 91 1.01 -3.30 -5.91
N PHE A 92 0.74 -4.52 -5.45
CA PHE A 92 -0.01 -4.75 -4.24
C PHE A 92 0.57 -5.95 -3.48
N LEU A 93 1.16 -5.65 -2.31
CA LEU A 93 1.59 -6.64 -1.34
C LEU A 93 0.47 -6.81 -0.32
N TYR A 94 0.03 -8.04 -0.09
CA TYR A 94 -1.13 -8.33 0.74
C TYR A 94 -0.92 -9.60 1.56
N THR A 95 -1.74 -9.77 2.59
CA THR A 95 -1.92 -11.04 3.28
C THR A 95 -3.42 -11.26 3.49
N GLU A 96 -3.85 -12.51 3.56
CA GLU A 96 -5.24 -12.85 3.80
C GLU A 96 -5.57 -12.68 5.29
N VAL A 97 -6.70 -12.04 5.57
CA VAL A 97 -7.22 -11.86 6.92
C VAL A 97 -8.63 -12.45 7.01
N THR A 98 -8.98 -13.02 8.16
CA THR A 98 -10.32 -13.58 8.40
C THR A 98 -10.94 -12.90 9.63
N GLY A 99 -12.24 -12.60 9.55
CA GLY A 99 -12.96 -11.88 10.62
C GLY A 99 -12.71 -10.37 10.63
N ASP A 100 -13.10 -9.74 11.73
CA ASP A 100 -12.98 -8.29 11.92
C ASP A 100 -11.53 -7.88 12.12
N PHE A 101 -11.09 -6.79 11.48
CA PHE A 101 -9.71 -6.30 11.56
C PHE A 101 -9.61 -4.78 11.64
N ILE A 102 -8.47 -4.29 12.15
CA ILE A 102 -8.04 -2.90 11.99
C ILE A 102 -6.70 -2.93 11.24
N ALA A 103 -6.56 -2.06 10.25
CA ALA A 103 -5.32 -1.87 9.53
C ALA A 103 -4.94 -0.39 9.59
N ILE A 104 -3.72 -0.11 10.05
CA ILE A 104 -3.14 1.22 10.13
C ILE A 104 -1.86 1.18 9.30
N THR A 105 -1.50 2.27 8.66
CA THR A 105 -0.21 2.35 7.96
C THR A 105 0.20 3.80 7.85
N GLN A 106 1.51 4.03 7.82
CA GLN A 106 2.05 5.26 7.31
C GLN A 106 2.38 5.07 5.82
N VAL A 107 1.78 5.91 4.99
CA VAL A 107 2.01 5.93 3.55
C VAL A 107 2.70 7.24 3.17
N GLN A 108 3.78 7.15 2.40
CA GLN A 108 4.53 8.32 1.93
C GLN A 108 4.75 8.23 0.41
N PRO A 109 3.81 8.68 -0.42
CA PRO A 109 4.06 8.80 -1.86
C PRO A 109 5.09 9.92 -2.09
N ASP A 110 5.89 9.82 -3.15
CA ASP A 110 6.93 10.81 -3.47
C ASP A 110 6.34 12.12 -4.04
N PHE A 111 5.07 12.10 -4.49
CA PHE A 111 4.32 13.20 -5.10
C PHE A 111 5.10 14.01 -6.16
N THR A 112 6.08 13.38 -6.81
CA THR A 112 6.94 14.08 -7.78
C THR A 112 6.26 14.24 -9.15
N SER A 113 5.25 13.43 -9.43
CA SER A 113 4.51 13.40 -10.69
C SER A 113 3.02 13.25 -10.46
N LEU A 114 2.22 13.89 -11.33
CA LEU A 114 0.78 13.78 -11.32
C LEU A 114 0.35 12.31 -11.38
N TRP A 115 -0.66 11.97 -10.57
CA TRP A 115 -1.22 10.63 -10.36
C TRP A 115 -0.31 9.66 -9.60
N ASN A 116 0.83 10.11 -9.07
CA ASN A 116 1.57 9.29 -8.11
C ASN A 116 0.72 9.13 -6.85
N ALA A 117 0.45 7.87 -6.52
CA ALA A 117 -0.37 7.49 -5.39
C ALA A 117 0.30 6.42 -4.53
N GLY A 118 -0.07 6.39 -3.26
CA GLY A 118 0.19 5.30 -2.34
C GLY A 118 -1.05 5.08 -1.49
N ALA A 119 -1.39 3.82 -1.23
CA ALA A 119 -2.64 3.50 -0.54
C ALA A 119 -2.53 2.26 0.34
N LEU A 120 -3.38 2.24 1.37
CA LEU A 120 -3.82 1.00 2.01
C LEU A 120 -5.04 0.48 1.26
N MET A 121 -5.07 -0.81 0.94
CA MET A 121 -6.17 -1.39 0.17
C MET A 121 -6.76 -2.62 0.86
N VAL A 122 -8.09 -2.71 0.85
CA VAL A 122 -8.83 -3.93 1.13
C VAL A 122 -9.26 -4.50 -0.21
N TYR A 123 -8.86 -5.73 -0.50
CA TYR A 123 -9.08 -6.39 -1.78
C TYR A 123 -9.91 -7.65 -1.58
N TRP A 124 -10.99 -7.78 -2.33
CA TRP A 124 -11.83 -8.98 -2.35
C TRP A 124 -11.64 -9.75 -3.67
N ASP A 125 -11.75 -9.04 -4.80
CA ASP A 125 -11.43 -9.56 -6.12
C ASP A 125 -11.07 -8.41 -7.09
N SER A 126 -10.90 -8.70 -8.39
CA SER A 126 -10.49 -7.74 -9.41
C SER A 126 -11.46 -6.58 -9.63
N GLU A 127 -12.72 -6.74 -9.26
CA GLU A 127 -13.78 -5.74 -9.44
C GLU A 127 -14.19 -5.12 -8.09
N HIS A 128 -13.94 -5.79 -6.97
CA HIS A 128 -14.34 -5.38 -5.63
C HIS A 128 -13.13 -5.12 -4.73
N TRP A 129 -12.80 -3.85 -4.54
CA TRP A 129 -11.73 -3.39 -3.66
C TRP A 129 -11.98 -1.95 -3.22
N ILE A 130 -11.36 -1.54 -2.11
CA ILE A 130 -11.41 -0.17 -1.60
C ILE A 130 -9.98 0.27 -1.29
N LYS A 131 -9.55 1.42 -1.84
CA LYS A 131 -8.26 2.04 -1.56
C LYS A 131 -8.42 3.29 -0.69
N PHE A 132 -7.66 3.37 0.39
CA PHE A 132 -7.48 4.55 1.24
C PHE A 132 -6.11 5.12 0.91
N GLY A 133 -6.12 6.10 0.00
CA GLY A 133 -4.91 6.56 -0.67
C GLY A 133 -4.66 8.04 -0.53
N PHE A 134 -3.37 8.36 -0.60
CA PHE A 134 -2.87 9.68 -0.93
C PHE A 134 -2.49 9.68 -2.40
N GLU A 135 -2.93 10.69 -3.15
CA GLU A 135 -2.66 10.82 -4.58
C GLU A 135 -2.32 12.26 -4.92
N TYR A 136 -1.24 12.47 -5.67
CA TYR A 136 -0.96 13.78 -6.23
C TYR A 136 -1.85 13.99 -7.45
N SER A 137 -2.97 14.68 -7.27
CA SER A 137 -3.93 14.95 -8.33
C SER A 137 -3.90 16.41 -8.75
N ASP A 138 -4.61 16.73 -9.83
CA ASP A 138 -4.86 18.12 -10.25
C ASP A 138 -6.03 18.75 -9.47
N ALA A 139 -6.62 18.01 -8.54
CA ALA A 139 -7.57 18.51 -7.57
C ALA A 139 -6.80 19.21 -6.43
N THR A 140 -6.56 20.52 -6.64
CA THR A 140 -5.90 21.49 -5.73
C THR A 140 -4.43 21.30 -5.40
#